data_AF-A0AAC9R130-F1
#
_entry.id   AF-A0AAC9R130-F1
#
_cell.length_a   1.000
_cell.length_b   1.000
_cell.length_c   1.000
_cell.angle_alpha   90.00
_cell.angle_beta   90.00
_cell.angle_gamma   90.00
#
_symmetry.space_group_name_H-M   'P 1'
#
loop_
_entity.id
_entity.type
_entity.pdbx_description
1 polymer ?
#
loop_
_entity_poly.entity_id
_entity_poly.type
_entity_poly.pdbx_seq_one_letter_code
_entity_poly.pdbx_strand_id
1 'polypeptide(L)'
;MKKIGLVILAAMAFIMGGVINAHQVSADTDPLHERLYRVYNPNSGEHLLTPAGWEVLTLEKAGWKSEGVAFYIPLTEPPYSGYPVVQRLYNPNAGDHHYTTSDFEAASLLSIGWNNDGTAFRFPVAKANTGVPVYRLYNPNAKVGSHHFTMSSFERDSLIKAGWKNEGIAFNAYTK
;
A
#
# COMPACT_ATOMS: atom_id res chain seq x y z
N MET A 1 31.07 -53.13 43.40
CA MET A 1 30.45 -52.47 44.58
C MET A 1 30.15 -51.02 44.22
N LYS A 2 28.94 -50.58 44.57
CA LYS A 2 28.37 -49.25 44.31
C LYS A 2 29.25 -48.13 44.89
N LYS A 3 29.27 -46.97 44.22
CA LYS A 3 28.69 -45.73 44.77
C LYS A 3 28.52 -44.68 43.66
N ILE A 4 27.28 -44.21 43.58
CA ILE A 4 26.75 -43.14 42.75
C ILE A 4 27.08 -41.81 43.45
N GLY A 5 27.52 -40.80 42.69
CA GLY A 5 27.65 -39.41 43.14
C GLY A 5 27.06 -38.49 42.07
N LEU A 6 25.88 -37.96 42.35
CA LEU A 6 25.12 -37.01 41.54
C LEU A 6 25.57 -35.58 41.90
N VAL A 7 26.00 -34.76 40.94
CA VAL A 7 26.08 -33.29 41.12
C VAL A 7 25.73 -32.55 39.81
N ILE A 8 24.49 -32.07 39.78
CA ILE A 8 24.02 -30.71 39.44
C ILE A 8 24.50 -30.05 38.13
N LEU A 9 23.50 -29.79 37.29
CA LEU A 9 23.47 -28.91 36.13
C LEU A 9 23.76 -27.45 36.52
N ALA A 10 24.67 -26.77 35.81
CA ALA A 10 24.72 -25.31 35.74
C ALA A 10 25.28 -24.89 34.37
N ALA A 11 24.38 -24.57 33.43
CA ALA A 11 24.75 -23.88 32.20
C ALA A 11 25.17 -22.44 32.57
N MET A 12 26.42 -22.09 32.29
CA MET A 12 26.92 -20.73 32.45
C MET A 12 26.24 -19.82 31.42
N ALA A 13 25.42 -18.90 31.92
CA ALA A 13 24.98 -17.72 31.18
C ALA A 13 26.17 -16.75 31.07
N PHE A 14 26.60 -16.45 29.84
CA PHE A 14 27.54 -15.36 29.58
C PHE A 14 26.71 -14.09 29.31
N ILE A 15 26.56 -13.26 30.34
CA ILE A 15 26.02 -11.90 30.22
C ILE A 15 27.21 -10.99 29.97
N MET A 16 27.36 -10.49 28.74
CA MET A 16 28.15 -9.27 28.50
C MET A 16 27.18 -8.11 28.36
N GLY A 17 27.11 -7.32 29.44
CA GLY A 17 26.40 -6.05 29.48
C GLY A 17 27.13 -5.00 28.65
N GLY A 18 26.50 -4.57 27.56
CA GLY A 18 26.77 -3.28 26.95
C GLY A 18 25.76 -2.27 27.50
N VAL A 19 26.23 -1.30 28.28
CA VAL A 19 25.42 -0.16 28.72
C VAL A 19 25.22 0.74 27.51
N ILE A 20 24.03 0.70 26.92
CA ILE A 20 23.59 1.74 25.98
C ILE A 20 22.92 2.85 26.79
N ASN A 21 23.54 4.03 26.78
CA ASN A 21 22.86 5.25 27.20
C ASN A 21 21.69 5.49 26.24
N ALA A 22 20.49 5.12 26.67
CA ALA A 22 19.28 5.55 25.98
C ALA A 22 19.14 7.06 26.18
N HIS A 23 19.58 7.83 25.18
CA HIS A 23 19.00 9.15 24.99
C HIS A 23 17.50 8.94 24.86
N GLN A 24 16.72 9.42 25.83
CA GLN A 24 15.28 9.57 25.69
C GLN A 24 15.03 10.51 24.51
N VAL A 25 14.90 9.92 23.32
CA VAL A 25 14.18 10.55 22.22
C VAL A 25 12.72 10.40 22.59
N SER A 26 12.07 11.51 22.92
CA SER A 26 10.62 11.59 23.08
C SER A 26 9.99 10.96 21.84
N ALA A 27 9.34 9.81 22.01
CA ALA A 27 8.57 9.18 20.95
C ALA A 27 7.39 10.11 20.63
N ASP A 28 7.51 10.86 19.55
CA ASP A 28 6.38 11.47 18.87
C ASP A 28 5.43 10.34 18.48
N THR A 29 4.22 10.33 19.01
CA THR A 29 3.28 9.20 18.92
C THR A 29 2.57 9.15 17.56
N ASP A 30 3.30 9.40 16.48
CA ASP A 30 2.80 9.16 15.13
C ASP A 30 2.90 7.65 14.84
N PRO A 31 1.81 6.95 14.48
CA PRO A 31 1.92 5.57 14.05
C PRO A 31 2.95 5.47 12.92
N LEU A 32 3.85 4.48 13.00
CA LEU A 32 4.78 4.23 11.92
C LEU A 32 4.00 3.98 10.62
N HIS A 33 4.36 4.70 9.57
CA HIS A 33 3.72 4.60 8.26
C HIS A 33 4.66 3.97 7.23
N GLU A 34 4.11 3.16 6.33
CA GLU A 34 4.77 2.67 5.13
C GLU A 34 4.44 3.55 3.91
N ARG A 35 5.32 3.55 2.91
CA ARG A 35 5.15 4.34 1.68
C ARG A 35 4.38 3.54 0.63
N LEU A 36 3.34 4.15 0.06
CA LEU A 36 2.70 3.68 -1.17
C LEU A 36 3.22 4.52 -2.35
N TYR A 37 3.78 3.86 -3.36
CA TYR A 37 4.36 4.51 -4.53
C TYR A 37 3.35 4.61 -5.66
N ARG A 38 3.54 5.59 -6.55
CA ARG A 38 2.82 5.71 -7.82
C ARG A 38 3.82 5.70 -8.98
N VAL A 39 3.51 4.92 -10.02
CA VAL A 39 4.36 4.74 -11.19
C VAL A 39 3.52 4.96 -12.45
N TYR A 40 3.99 5.82 -13.35
CA TYR A 40 3.28 6.23 -14.56
C TYR A 40 3.81 5.52 -15.79
N ASN A 41 2.92 4.94 -16.60
CA ASN A 41 3.24 4.39 -17.91
C ASN A 41 3.04 5.46 -19.00
N PRO A 42 4.12 5.99 -19.61
CA PRO A 42 3.99 7.01 -20.66
C PRO A 42 3.36 6.50 -21.97
N ASN A 43 3.28 5.18 -22.17
CA ASN A 43 2.72 4.61 -23.39
C ASN A 43 1.20 4.38 -23.30
N SER A 44 0.69 4.00 -22.12
CA SER A 44 -0.75 3.75 -21.91
C SER A 44 -1.48 4.88 -21.21
N GLY A 45 -0.76 5.75 -20.49
CA GLY A 45 -1.35 6.75 -19.61
C GLY A 45 -1.72 6.22 -18.22
N GLU A 46 -1.43 4.95 -17.94
CA GLU A 46 -1.79 4.28 -16.68
C GLU A 46 -0.94 4.75 -15.49
N HIS A 47 -1.57 4.81 -14.33
CA HIS A 47 -0.92 4.99 -13.04
C HIS A 47 -1.10 3.74 -12.18
N LEU A 48 0.02 3.14 -11.78
CA LEU A 48 0.05 1.98 -10.89
C LEU A 48 0.42 2.41 -9.48
N LEU A 49 -0.39 2.02 -8.49
CA LEU A 49 -0.10 2.14 -7.07
C LEU A 49 0.48 0.83 -6.55
N THR A 50 1.56 0.95 -5.76
CA THR A 50 2.21 -0.24 -5.18
C THR A 50 2.88 0.05 -3.85
N PRO A 51 2.74 -0.85 -2.85
CA PRO A 51 3.59 -0.83 -1.66
C PRO A 51 4.96 -1.46 -1.93
N ALA A 52 5.10 -2.23 -3.02
CA ALA A 52 6.26 -3.03 -3.30
C ALA A 52 7.36 -2.24 -4.04
N GLY A 53 8.42 -1.86 -3.33
CA GLY A 53 9.55 -1.15 -3.93
C GLY A 53 10.24 -1.91 -5.08
N TRP A 54 10.23 -3.25 -5.07
CA TRP A 54 10.77 -4.05 -6.17
C TRP A 54 9.95 -3.95 -7.47
N GLU A 55 8.63 -3.72 -7.36
CA GLU A 55 7.75 -3.53 -8.51
C GLU A 55 8.07 -2.20 -9.19
N VAL A 56 8.31 -1.13 -8.41
CA VAL A 56 8.78 0.16 -8.92
C VAL A 56 10.05 -0.01 -9.76
N LEU A 57 11.07 -0.68 -9.22
CA LEU A 57 12.33 -0.92 -9.93
C LEU A 57 12.15 -1.76 -11.22
N THR A 58 11.17 -2.65 -11.22
CA THR A 58 10.87 -3.50 -12.38
C THR A 58 10.17 -2.69 -13.48
N LEU A 59 9.21 -1.84 -13.10
CA LEU A 59 8.49 -0.97 -14.03
C LEU A 59 9.40 0.12 -14.61
N GLU A 60 10.29 0.70 -13.81
CA GLU A 60 11.28 1.66 -14.30
C GLU A 60 12.21 1.05 -15.35
N LYS A 61 12.68 -0.19 -15.14
CA LYS A 61 13.44 -0.94 -16.17
C LYS A 61 12.64 -1.19 -17.43
N ALA A 62 11.32 -1.31 -17.33
CA ALA A 62 10.40 -1.44 -18.45
C ALA A 62 10.03 -0.09 -19.10
N GLY A 63 10.61 1.04 -18.66
CA GLY A 63 10.41 2.36 -19.24
C GLY A 63 9.28 3.18 -18.62
N TRP A 64 8.68 2.70 -17.52
CA TRP A 64 7.73 3.51 -16.74
C TRP A 64 8.47 4.57 -15.93
N LYS A 65 7.76 5.60 -15.49
CA LYS A 65 8.29 6.72 -14.72
C LYS A 65 7.78 6.65 -13.29
N SER A 66 8.67 6.48 -12.31
CA SER A 66 8.30 6.64 -10.91
C SER A 66 7.89 8.09 -10.64
N GLU A 67 6.73 8.26 -10.02
CA GLU A 67 6.26 9.56 -9.51
C GLU A 67 6.52 9.70 -8.00
N GLY A 68 7.23 8.73 -7.41
CA GLY A 68 7.61 8.73 -6.00
C GLY A 68 6.49 8.24 -5.07
N VAL A 69 6.49 8.75 -3.84
CA VAL A 69 5.50 8.42 -2.82
C VAL A 69 4.20 9.12 -3.14
N ALA A 70 3.15 8.36 -3.44
CA ALA A 70 1.81 8.90 -3.58
C ALA A 70 1.21 9.23 -2.22
N PHE A 71 1.16 8.24 -1.32
CA PHE A 71 0.54 8.37 -0.01
C PHE A 71 1.31 7.54 1.04
N TYR A 72 0.94 7.69 2.31
CA TYR A 72 1.41 6.84 3.39
C TYR A 72 0.28 5.90 3.86
N ILE A 73 0.63 4.68 4.23
CA ILE A 73 -0.29 3.62 4.67
C ILE A 73 0.12 3.08 6.05
N PRO A 74 -0.78 2.46 6.83
CA PRO A 74 -0.42 1.87 8.12
C PRO A 74 0.73 0.85 7.98
N LEU A 75 1.76 0.93 8.83
CA LEU A 75 2.80 -0.11 8.90
C LEU A 75 2.27 -1.33 9.66
N THR A 76 1.72 -2.31 8.93
CA THR A 76 1.21 -3.56 9.48
C THR A 76 1.23 -4.65 8.43
N GLU A 77 1.46 -5.90 8.85
CA GLU A 77 1.54 -7.06 7.96
C GLU A 77 0.17 -7.76 7.84
N PRO A 78 -0.06 -8.58 6.79
CA PRO A 78 -1.22 -9.45 6.70
C PRO A 78 -1.41 -10.27 8.00
N PRO A 79 -2.65 -10.38 8.52
CA PRO A 79 -3.91 -10.14 7.84
C PRO A 79 -4.47 -8.70 7.93
N TYR A 80 -3.66 -7.68 8.20
CA TYR A 80 -4.08 -6.26 8.27
C TYR A 80 -5.26 -6.00 9.23
N SER A 81 -5.29 -6.74 10.33
CA SER A 81 -6.43 -6.76 11.27
C SER A 81 -6.79 -5.34 11.75
N GLY A 82 -8.06 -4.99 11.59
CA GLY A 82 -8.60 -3.70 12.03
C GLY A 82 -8.44 -2.54 11.05
N TYR A 83 -7.88 -2.75 9.85
CA TYR A 83 -7.82 -1.73 8.79
C TYR A 83 -8.68 -2.12 7.59
N PRO A 84 -9.29 -1.14 6.88
CA PRO A 84 -9.75 -1.38 5.52
C PRO A 84 -8.55 -1.75 4.64
N VAL A 85 -8.78 -2.63 3.67
CA VAL A 85 -7.73 -3.13 2.78
C VAL A 85 -8.12 -2.85 1.34
N VAL A 86 -7.22 -2.21 0.59
CA VAL A 86 -7.38 -2.01 -0.84
C VAL A 86 -6.92 -3.28 -1.56
N GLN A 87 -7.78 -3.76 -2.46
CA GLN A 87 -7.48 -4.81 -3.42
C GLN A 87 -7.10 -4.19 -4.76
N ARG A 88 -5.98 -4.64 -5.32
CA ARG A 88 -5.57 -4.31 -6.69
C ARG A 88 -6.02 -5.41 -7.65
N LEU A 89 -6.74 -5.01 -8.68
CA LEU A 89 -7.31 -5.90 -9.68
C LEU A 89 -6.80 -5.51 -11.06
N TYR A 90 -6.42 -6.49 -11.86
CA TYR A 90 -5.86 -6.28 -13.19
C TYR A 90 -6.85 -6.71 -14.28
N ASN A 91 -7.06 -5.84 -15.26
CA ASN A 91 -7.81 -6.16 -16.47
C ASN A 91 -6.86 -6.63 -17.58
N PRO A 92 -6.80 -7.94 -17.90
CA PRO A 92 -5.90 -8.44 -18.95
C PRO A 92 -6.27 -7.98 -20.36
N ASN A 93 -7.51 -7.56 -20.60
CA ASN A 93 -7.97 -7.12 -21.92
C ASN A 93 -7.61 -5.65 -22.21
N ALA A 94 -7.54 -4.82 -21.18
CA ALA A 94 -7.20 -3.41 -21.30
C ALA A 94 -5.76 -3.10 -20.87
N GLY A 95 -5.15 -3.96 -20.04
CA GLY A 95 -3.89 -3.63 -19.38
C GLY A 95 -4.04 -2.49 -18.38
N ASP A 96 -5.13 -2.48 -17.59
CA ASP A 96 -5.45 -1.44 -16.59
C ASP A 96 -5.55 -2.07 -15.20
N HIS A 97 -5.26 -1.28 -14.16
CA HIS A 97 -5.43 -1.68 -12.76
C HIS A 97 -6.53 -0.89 -12.06
N HIS A 98 -7.33 -1.59 -11.26
CA HIS A 98 -8.36 -1.00 -10.39
C HIS A 98 -8.05 -1.22 -8.92
N TYR A 99 -8.41 -0.25 -8.08
CA TYR A 99 -8.14 -0.26 -6.65
C TYR A 99 -9.44 -0.05 -5.89
N THR A 100 -9.78 -1.00 -5.01
CA THR A 100 -11.04 -0.94 -4.26
C THR A 100 -10.93 -1.53 -2.87
N THR A 101 -11.63 -0.91 -1.92
CA THR A 101 -11.91 -1.48 -0.59
C THR A 101 -13.22 -2.27 -0.55
N SER A 102 -13.99 -2.27 -1.64
CA SER A 102 -15.29 -2.94 -1.74
C SER A 102 -15.14 -4.37 -2.26
N ASP A 103 -15.42 -5.34 -1.39
CA ASP A 103 -15.45 -6.76 -1.77
C ASP A 103 -16.49 -7.04 -2.87
N PHE A 104 -17.59 -6.29 -2.89
CA PHE A 104 -18.61 -6.43 -3.93
C PHE A 104 -18.13 -5.95 -5.30
N GLU A 105 -17.44 -4.80 -5.34
CA GLU A 105 -16.87 -4.28 -6.59
C GLU A 105 -15.78 -5.24 -7.10
N ALA A 106 -14.92 -5.72 -6.20
CA ALA A 106 -13.90 -6.71 -6.54
C ALA A 106 -14.51 -8.01 -7.09
N ALA A 107 -15.49 -8.59 -6.40
CA ALA A 107 -16.17 -9.81 -6.86
C ALA A 107 -16.83 -9.61 -8.24
N SER A 108 -17.44 -8.45 -8.47
CA SER A 108 -18.06 -8.11 -9.75
C SER A 108 -17.03 -8.07 -10.89
N LEU A 109 -15.89 -7.41 -10.69
CA LEU A 109 -14.81 -7.33 -11.69
C LEU A 109 -14.19 -8.71 -11.97
N LEU A 110 -13.96 -9.50 -10.92
CA LEU A 110 -13.47 -10.88 -11.06
C LEU A 110 -14.44 -11.74 -11.87
N SER A 111 -15.75 -11.59 -11.66
CA SER A 111 -16.77 -12.35 -12.39
C SER A 111 -16.80 -12.08 -13.90
N ILE A 112 -16.30 -10.90 -14.33
CA ILE A 112 -16.21 -10.51 -15.74
C ILE A 112 -14.80 -10.65 -16.31
N GLY A 113 -13.93 -11.43 -15.64
CA GLY A 113 -12.63 -11.85 -16.16
C GLY A 113 -11.44 -10.97 -15.79
N TRP A 114 -11.58 -10.08 -14.81
CA TRP A 114 -10.42 -9.42 -14.20
C TRP A 114 -9.69 -10.41 -13.27
N ASN A 115 -8.41 -10.14 -13.02
CA ASN A 115 -7.58 -10.93 -12.12
C ASN A 115 -7.33 -10.18 -10.81
N ASN A 116 -7.15 -10.92 -9.72
CA ASN A 116 -6.58 -10.37 -8.49
C ASN A 116 -5.07 -10.54 -8.55
N ASP A 117 -4.31 -9.48 -8.35
CA ASP A 117 -2.83 -9.56 -8.38
C ASP A 117 -2.26 -10.32 -7.17
N GLY A 118 -3.10 -10.59 -6.16
CA GLY A 118 -2.75 -11.37 -4.99
C GLY A 118 -2.37 -10.52 -3.78
N THR A 119 -2.11 -11.20 -2.66
CA THR A 119 -1.93 -10.55 -1.35
C THR A 119 -0.75 -9.57 -1.31
N ALA A 120 0.30 -9.80 -2.10
CA ALA A 120 1.50 -8.96 -2.11
C ALA A 120 1.27 -7.52 -2.62
N PHE A 121 0.15 -7.28 -3.31
CA PHE A 121 -0.21 -5.95 -3.84
C PHE A 121 -1.46 -5.36 -3.19
N ARG A 122 -1.99 -6.04 -2.17
CA ARG A 122 -2.97 -5.46 -1.26
C ARG A 122 -2.25 -4.59 -0.25
N PHE A 123 -2.92 -3.55 0.22
CA PHE A 123 -2.35 -2.68 1.23
C PHE A 123 -3.44 -2.16 2.18
N PRO A 124 -3.14 -2.05 3.49
CA PRO A 124 -4.04 -1.44 4.44
C PRO A 124 -4.13 0.07 4.16
N VAL A 125 -5.25 0.68 4.52
CA VAL A 125 -5.46 2.13 4.41
C VAL A 125 -5.98 2.65 5.74
N ALA A 126 -5.98 3.97 5.92
CA ALA A 126 -6.47 4.56 7.16
C ALA A 126 -7.95 4.20 7.40
N LYS A 127 -8.34 4.02 8.66
CA LYS A 127 -9.73 3.75 9.03
C LYS A 127 -10.64 4.89 8.57
N ALA A 128 -11.93 4.60 8.40
CA ALA A 128 -12.92 5.64 8.13
C ALA A 128 -12.82 6.77 9.19
N ASN A 129 -12.90 8.02 8.74
CA ASN A 129 -12.74 9.23 9.56
C ASN A 129 -11.35 9.41 10.21
N THR A 130 -10.34 8.64 9.78
CA THR A 130 -8.93 8.86 10.11
C THR A 130 -8.15 9.04 8.81
N GLY A 131 -7.16 9.94 8.81
CA GLY A 131 -6.36 10.24 7.61
C GLY A 131 -7.01 11.25 6.66
N VAL A 132 -6.43 11.33 5.45
CA VAL A 132 -6.75 12.28 4.39
C VAL A 132 -7.41 11.54 3.21
N PRO A 133 -8.49 12.07 2.63
CA PRO A 133 -9.19 11.42 1.55
C PRO A 133 -8.34 11.27 0.28
N VAL A 134 -8.38 10.08 -0.31
CA VAL A 134 -7.90 9.81 -1.67
C VAL A 134 -9.10 9.80 -2.60
N TYR A 135 -9.14 10.76 -3.52
CA TYR A 135 -10.17 10.88 -4.54
C TYR A 135 -9.92 9.91 -5.68
N ARG A 136 -10.99 9.27 -6.17
CA ARG A 136 -10.99 8.46 -7.39
C ARG A 136 -11.69 9.22 -8.51
N LEU A 137 -11.03 9.32 -9.65
CA LEU A 137 -11.57 9.97 -10.84
C LEU A 137 -11.54 9.01 -12.01
N TYR A 138 -12.65 8.91 -12.74
CA TYR A 138 -12.78 8.10 -13.94
C TYR A 138 -12.68 8.95 -15.21
N ASN A 139 -11.83 8.53 -16.14
CA ASN A 139 -11.72 9.12 -17.47
C ASN A 139 -12.61 8.35 -18.48
N PRO A 140 -13.77 8.90 -18.87
CA PRO A 140 -14.65 8.24 -19.83
C PRO A 140 -14.08 8.14 -21.25
N ASN A 141 -12.97 8.85 -21.53
CA ASN A 141 -12.34 8.89 -22.85
C ASN A 141 -11.05 8.05 -22.92
N ALA A 142 -10.64 7.43 -21.81
CA ALA A 142 -9.45 6.58 -21.77
C ALA A 142 -9.74 5.19 -22.34
N LYS A 143 -8.77 4.62 -23.06
CA LYS A 143 -8.78 3.21 -23.45
C LYS A 143 -8.19 2.28 -22.37
N VAL A 144 -7.20 2.80 -21.64
CA VAL A 144 -6.42 2.14 -20.57
C VAL A 144 -6.07 3.23 -19.53
N GLY A 145 -5.79 2.87 -18.28
CA GLY A 145 -5.49 3.86 -17.24
C GLY A 145 -6.71 4.69 -16.91
N SER A 146 -7.88 4.06 -16.83
CA SER A 146 -9.16 4.75 -16.81
C SER A 146 -9.45 5.46 -15.49
N HIS A 147 -8.71 5.15 -14.42
CA HIS A 147 -8.89 5.74 -13.10
C HIS A 147 -7.63 6.45 -12.61
N HIS A 148 -7.81 7.57 -11.92
CA HIS A 148 -6.76 8.32 -11.24
C HIS A 148 -7.06 8.43 -9.74
N PHE A 149 -6.02 8.28 -8.91
CA PHE A 149 -6.12 8.33 -7.46
C PHE A 149 -5.22 9.43 -6.91
N THR A 150 -5.79 10.34 -6.11
CA THR A 150 -5.05 11.49 -5.58
C THR A 150 -5.58 12.04 -4.26
N MET A 151 -4.68 12.48 -3.38
CA MET A 151 -5.04 13.29 -2.19
C MET A 151 -5.15 14.79 -2.54
N SER A 152 -4.69 15.21 -3.72
CA SER A 152 -4.69 16.61 -4.12
C SER A 152 -6.05 17.01 -4.65
N SER A 153 -6.77 17.84 -3.89
CA SER A 153 -8.01 18.46 -4.36
C SER A 153 -7.79 19.33 -5.60
N PHE A 154 -6.63 19.97 -5.74
CA PHE A 154 -6.27 20.73 -6.93
C PHE A 154 -6.12 19.85 -8.18
N GLU A 155 -5.47 18.68 -8.04
CA GLU A 155 -5.34 17.72 -9.16
C GLU A 155 -6.72 17.16 -9.54
N ARG A 156 -7.53 16.77 -8.55
CA ARG A 156 -8.92 16.36 -8.76
C ARG A 156 -9.71 17.41 -9.53
N ASP A 157 -9.69 18.66 -9.07
CA ASP A 157 -10.48 19.74 -9.68
C ASP A 157 -9.99 20.09 -11.08
N SER A 158 -8.69 19.95 -11.34
CA SER A 158 -8.10 20.10 -12.67
C SER A 158 -8.56 19.00 -13.63
N LEU A 159 -8.59 17.74 -13.17
CA LEU A 159 -9.08 16.61 -13.97
C LEU A 159 -10.59 16.71 -14.24
N ILE A 160 -11.38 17.16 -13.27
CA ILE A 160 -12.81 17.44 -13.47
C ILE A 160 -13.01 18.49 -14.58
N LYS A 161 -12.24 19.59 -14.55
CA LYS A 161 -12.27 20.61 -15.62
C LYS A 161 -11.86 20.04 -16.97
N ALA A 162 -11.00 19.02 -16.98
CA ALA A 162 -10.60 18.28 -18.19
C ALA A 162 -11.61 17.21 -18.63
N GLY A 163 -12.78 17.10 -17.97
CA GLY A 163 -13.87 16.20 -18.35
C GLY A 163 -13.87 14.83 -17.68
N TRP A 164 -13.02 14.62 -16.67
CA TRP A 164 -13.05 13.40 -15.86
C TRP A 164 -14.23 13.43 -14.88
N LYS A 165 -14.76 12.25 -14.55
CA LYS A 165 -15.84 12.10 -13.57
C LYS A 165 -15.25 11.87 -12.19
N ASN A 166 -15.61 12.72 -11.23
CA ASN A 166 -15.29 12.49 -9.82
C ASN A 166 -16.21 11.40 -9.26
N GLU A 167 -15.63 10.30 -8.79
CA GLU A 167 -16.37 9.19 -8.17
C GLU A 167 -16.37 9.27 -6.63
N GLY A 168 -15.72 10.29 -6.07
CA GLY A 168 -15.68 10.53 -4.64
C GLY A 168 -14.43 9.96 -3.96
N ILE A 169 -14.55 9.67 -2.67
CA ILE A 169 -13.46 9.16 -1.83
C ILE A 169 -13.41 7.64 -1.99
N ALA A 170 -12.30 7.10 -2.50
CA ALA A 170 -12.10 5.65 -2.59
C ALA A 170 -11.62 5.04 -1.27
N PHE A 171 -10.74 5.76 -0.57
CA PHE A 171 -10.20 5.40 0.74
C PHE A 171 -9.51 6.61 1.38
N ASN A 172 -9.10 6.49 2.65
CA ASN A 172 -8.28 7.50 3.31
C ASN A 172 -6.84 6.99 3.46
N ALA A 173 -5.86 7.86 3.27
CA ALA A 173 -4.45 7.57 3.47
C ALA A 173 -3.85 8.48 4.54
N TYR A 174 -2.64 8.19 5.00
CA TYR A 174 -1.87 9.10 5.84
C TYR A 174 -1.05 10.06 4.99
N THR A 175 -0.79 11.24 5.56
CA THR A 175 0.21 12.19 5.04
C THR A 175 1.52 11.98 5.81
N LYS A 176 2.62 12.50 5.27
CA LYS A 176 3.87 12.63 6.01
C LYS A 176 3.71 13.60 7.18
#